data_AF-A0A4Y2CX21-F1
#
_entry.id   AF-A0A4Y2CX21-F1
#
_cell.length_a   1.000
_cell.length_b   1.000
_cell.length_c   1.000
_cell.angle_alpha   90.00
_cell.angle_beta   90.00
_cell.angle_gamma   90.00
#
_symmetry.space_group_name_H-M   'P 1'
#
loop_
_entity.id
_entity.type
_entity.pdbx_description
1 polymer ?
#
loop_
_entity_poly.entity_id
_entity_poly.type
_entity_poly.pdbx_seq_one_letter_code
_entity_poly.pdbx_strand_id
1 'polypeptide(L)'
;MRSLHTRRFVSVGFISDLHQVLLEYSFFSEVKMNPKRIAAMWLLYRRLRRRRIKRNYWVHPINQKRKQIGIFHTLLKELQKDENKFFNFFLMIIPSFKELHQRLKTKILRKNSKMRNSVTSEERLALTLR
;
A
#
# COMPACT_ATOMS: atom_id res chain seq x y z
N MET A 1 15.24 -28.58 -5.14
CA MET A 1 13.85 -29.09 -5.10
C MET A 1 12.96 -28.17 -4.27
N ARG A 2 12.02 -27.48 -4.93
CA ARG A 2 10.63 -27.17 -4.51
C ARG A 2 10.11 -26.09 -5.45
N SER A 3 9.53 -26.57 -6.55
CA SER A 3 8.80 -25.78 -7.55
C SER A 3 7.67 -25.01 -6.88
N LEU A 4 7.73 -23.68 -6.92
CA LEU A 4 6.61 -22.83 -6.53
C LEU A 4 5.64 -22.79 -7.70
N HIS A 5 4.54 -23.53 -7.57
CA HIS A 5 3.40 -23.47 -8.47
C HIS A 5 2.88 -22.02 -8.55
N THR A 6 3.24 -21.33 -9.62
CA THR A 6 2.56 -20.12 -10.09
C THR A 6 1.22 -20.54 -10.67
N ARG A 7 0.21 -20.72 -9.81
CA ARG A 7 -1.18 -20.80 -10.29
C ARG A 7 -1.59 -19.41 -10.80
N ARG A 8 -1.44 -19.21 -12.11
CA ARG A 8 -2.16 -18.19 -12.88
C ARG A 8 -3.65 -18.44 -12.68
N PHE A 9 -4.29 -17.64 -11.83
CA PHE A 9 -5.75 -17.54 -11.84
C PHE A 9 -6.13 -16.38 -12.75
N VAL A 10 -6.65 -16.76 -13.91
CA VAL A 10 -7.22 -15.86 -14.91
C VAL A 10 -8.39 -15.11 -14.28
N SER A 11 -8.45 -13.82 -14.56
CA SER A 11 -9.58 -12.94 -14.27
C SER A 11 -10.86 -13.51 -14.91
N VAL A 12 -11.68 -14.24 -14.14
CA VAL A 12 -13.04 -14.65 -14.52
C VAL A 12 -14.04 -13.89 -13.63
N GLY A 13 -13.93 -12.56 -13.60
CA GLY A 13 -14.67 -11.73 -12.63
C GLY A 13 -15.74 -10.81 -13.22
N PHE A 14 -15.86 -10.70 -14.55
CA PHE A 14 -16.73 -9.67 -15.15
C PHE A 14 -18.07 -10.20 -15.67
N ILE A 15 -18.12 -11.45 -16.15
CA ILE A 15 -19.34 -12.03 -16.76
C ILE A 15 -20.25 -12.70 -15.70
N SER A 16 -19.67 -13.23 -14.61
CA SER A 16 -20.43 -13.85 -13.52
C SER A 16 -21.26 -12.85 -12.70
N ASP A 17 -20.85 -11.58 -12.66
CA ASP A 17 -21.45 -10.59 -11.76
C ASP A 17 -22.81 -10.09 -12.24
N LEU A 18 -23.04 -9.91 -13.56
CA LEU A 18 -24.34 -9.47 -14.07
C LEU A 18 -25.43 -10.52 -13.91
N HIS A 19 -25.10 -11.79 -14.15
CA HIS A 19 -26.05 -12.90 -13.98
C HIS A 19 -26.38 -13.14 -12.50
N GLN A 20 -25.39 -13.00 -11.61
CA GLN A 20 -25.58 -13.05 -10.16
C GLN A 20 -26.45 -11.88 -9.67
N VAL A 21 -26.21 -10.67 -10.17
CA VAL A 21 -26.98 -9.46 -9.81
C VAL A 21 -28.42 -9.56 -10.30
N LEU A 22 -28.66 -10.08 -11.51
CA LEU A 22 -30.00 -10.27 -12.05
C LEU A 22 -30.80 -11.31 -11.25
N LEU A 23 -30.18 -12.44 -10.89
CA LEU A 23 -30.80 -13.46 -10.02
C LEU A 23 -31.03 -12.95 -8.58
N GLU A 24 -30.12 -12.14 -8.04
CA GLU A 24 -30.29 -11.50 -6.73
C GLU A 24 -31.42 -10.45 -6.75
N TYR A 25 -31.61 -9.73 -7.86
CA TYR A 25 -32.65 -8.72 -8.01
C TYR A 25 -34.05 -9.34 -8.20
N SER A 26 -34.16 -10.43 -8.98
CA SER A 26 -35.42 -11.16 -9.14
C SER A 26 -35.87 -11.82 -7.84
N PHE A 27 -34.95 -12.36 -7.05
CA PHE A 27 -35.24 -12.86 -5.70
C PHE A 27 -35.70 -11.74 -4.75
N PHE A 28 -35.15 -10.54 -4.89
CA PHE A 28 -35.52 -9.41 -4.06
C PHE A 28 -36.88 -8.79 -4.41
N SER A 29 -37.31 -8.85 -5.68
CA SER A 29 -38.60 -8.31 -6.12
C SER A 29 -39.81 -9.08 -5.60
N GLU A 30 -39.64 -10.34 -5.20
CA GLU A 30 -40.73 -11.17 -4.66
C GLU A 30 -40.98 -10.95 -3.16
N VAL A 31 -40.02 -10.39 -2.43
CA VAL A 31 -40.15 -10.18 -0.98
C VAL A 31 -40.65 -8.76 -0.69
N LYS A 32 -41.87 -8.63 -0.15
CA LYS A 32 -42.38 -7.36 0.42
C LYS A 32 -41.56 -6.95 1.66
N MET A 33 -40.38 -6.37 1.46
CA MET A 33 -39.51 -5.85 2.52
C MET A 33 -39.42 -4.33 2.51
N ASN A 34 -39.30 -3.76 3.71
CA ASN A 34 -39.13 -2.32 3.88
C ASN A 34 -37.86 -1.82 3.16
N PRO A 35 -37.93 -0.78 2.32
CA PRO A 35 -36.81 -0.30 1.51
C PRO A 35 -35.56 0.06 2.33
N LYS A 36 -35.73 0.51 3.59
CA LYS A 36 -34.60 0.79 4.49
C LYS A 36 -33.81 -0.47 4.84
N ARG A 37 -34.49 -1.62 5.01
CA ARG A 37 -33.84 -2.92 5.27
C ARG A 37 -33.09 -3.43 4.06
N ILE A 38 -33.65 -3.25 2.86
CA ILE A 38 -33.02 -3.58 1.57
C ILE A 38 -31.69 -2.81 1.43
N ALA A 39 -31.74 -1.50 1.62
CA ALA A 39 -30.56 -0.64 1.55
C ALA A 39 -29.49 -1.03 2.59
N ALA A 40 -29.90 -1.30 3.83
CA ALA A 40 -28.98 -1.73 4.89
C ALA A 40 -28.32 -3.08 4.55
N MET A 41 -29.08 -4.04 4.03
CA MET A 41 -28.56 -5.35 3.66
C MET A 41 -27.59 -5.28 2.46
N TRP A 42 -27.91 -4.45 1.46
CA TRP A 42 -27.00 -4.17 0.35
C TRP A 42 -25.69 -3.51 0.81
N LEU A 43 -25.75 -2.55 1.73
CA LEU A 43 -24.55 -1.92 2.32
C LEU A 43 -23.69 -2.94 3.09
N LEU A 44 -24.32 -3.84 3.85
CA LEU A 44 -23.64 -4.92 4.56
C LEU A 44 -22.98 -5.90 3.59
N TYR A 45 -23.71 -6.36 2.57
CA TYR A 45 -23.19 -7.22 1.50
C TYR A 45 -21.98 -6.57 0.82
N ARG A 46 -22.08 -5.30 0.43
CA ARG A 46 -20.99 -4.53 -0.19
C ARG A 46 -19.76 -4.43 0.72
N ARG A 47 -19.95 -4.30 2.03
CA ARG A 47 -18.85 -4.27 3.03
C ARG A 47 -18.18 -5.64 3.15
N LEU A 48 -18.96 -6.72 3.21
CA LEU A 48 -18.46 -8.09 3.30
C LEU A 48 -17.74 -8.52 2.01
N ARG A 49 -18.30 -8.17 0.84
CA ARG A 49 -17.68 -8.42 -0.47
C ARG A 49 -16.33 -7.71 -0.62
N ARG A 50 -16.24 -6.44 -0.20
CA ARG A 50 -14.96 -5.70 -0.17
C ARG A 50 -13.91 -6.35 0.74
N ARG A 51 -14.32 -6.95 1.86
CA ARG A 51 -13.40 -7.70 2.74
C ARG A 51 -12.92 -9.03 2.12
N ARG A 52 -13.65 -9.59 1.16
CA ARG A 52 -13.27 -10.82 0.44
C ARG A 52 -12.24 -10.58 -0.67
N ILE A 53 -11.95 -9.33 -1.04
CA ILE A 53 -10.85 -9.04 -1.97
C ILE A 53 -9.55 -9.46 -1.29
N LYS A 54 -9.06 -10.64 -1.65
CA LYS A 54 -7.79 -11.16 -1.16
C LYS A 54 -6.68 -10.26 -1.68
N ARG A 55 -5.93 -9.63 -0.77
CA ARG A 55 -4.70 -8.96 -1.14
C ARG A 55 -3.70 -10.03 -1.61
N ASN A 56 -3.18 -9.89 -2.82
CA ASN A 56 -2.16 -10.82 -3.35
C ASN A 56 -0.89 -10.82 -2.50
N TYR A 57 -0.56 -9.68 -1.89
CA TYR A 57 0.62 -9.52 -1.05
C TYR A 57 0.30 -8.66 0.17
N TRP A 58 0.81 -9.06 1.34
CA TRP A 58 0.88 -8.20 2.52
C TRP A 58 1.93 -7.10 2.34
N VAL A 59 3.11 -7.47 1.82
CA VAL A 59 4.17 -6.57 1.38
C VAL A 59 4.60 -7.01 -0.03
N HIS A 60 4.48 -6.10 -1.01
CA HIS A 60 4.84 -6.38 -2.39
C HIS A 60 6.32 -6.80 -2.51
N PRO A 61 6.68 -7.79 -3.35
CA PRO A 61 8.07 -8.27 -3.49
C PRO A 61 9.09 -7.16 -3.79
N ILE A 62 8.71 -6.13 -4.55
CA ILE A 62 9.56 -4.96 -4.82
C ILE A 62 9.97 -4.26 -3.51
N ASN A 63 9.05 -4.10 -2.57
CA ASN A 63 9.31 -3.45 -1.28
C ASN A 63 10.16 -4.32 -0.35
N GLN A 64 10.20 -5.64 -0.57
CA GLN A 64 11.10 -6.54 0.16
C GLN A 64 12.56 -6.29 -0.24
N LYS A 65 12.81 -5.94 -1.52
CA LYS A 65 14.14 -5.60 -2.04
C LYS A 65 14.59 -4.17 -1.75
N ARG A 66 13.82 -3.35 -1.01
CA ARG A 66 14.14 -1.91 -0.82
C ARG A 66 15.55 -1.65 -0.28
N LYS A 67 16.08 -2.54 0.57
CA LYS A 67 17.44 -2.38 1.13
C LYS A 67 18.54 -2.51 0.07
N GLN A 68 18.26 -3.25 -1.00
CA GLN A 68 19.20 -3.54 -2.09
C GLN A 68 19.05 -2.53 -3.21
N ILE A 69 17.80 -2.24 -3.62
CA ILE A 69 17.50 -1.43 -4.82
C ILE A 69 16.88 -0.07 -4.50
N GLY A 70 16.49 0.18 -3.26
CA GLY A 70 15.77 1.39 -2.89
C GLY A 70 16.67 2.62 -2.99
N ILE A 71 16.13 3.68 -3.58
CA ILE A 71 16.81 4.96 -3.82
C ILE A 71 17.57 5.46 -2.60
N PHE A 72 16.96 5.35 -1.42
CA PHE A 72 17.61 5.78 -0.18
C PHE A 72 18.91 5.02 0.11
N HIS A 73 18.95 3.72 -0.16
CA HIS A 73 20.11 2.90 0.13
C HIS A 73 21.16 2.91 -0.98
N THR A 74 20.74 3.18 -2.23
CA THR A 74 21.63 3.20 -3.40
C THR A 74 22.10 4.62 -3.74
N LEU A 75 21.18 5.55 -4.01
CA LEU A 75 21.47 6.87 -4.55
C LEU A 75 21.88 7.89 -3.48
N LEU A 76 21.29 7.83 -2.28
CA LEU A 76 21.52 8.86 -1.25
C LEU A 76 23.00 9.00 -0.86
N LYS A 77 23.72 7.88 -0.79
CA LYS A 77 25.16 7.87 -0.47
C LYS A 77 25.99 8.58 -1.52
N GLU A 78 25.61 8.47 -2.79
CA GLU A 78 26.29 9.17 -3.88
C GLU A 78 25.93 10.66 -3.89
N LEU A 79 24.67 11.00 -3.60
CA LEU A 79 24.25 12.40 -3.45
C LEU A 79 25.00 13.09 -2.31
N GLN A 80 25.20 12.42 -1.18
CA GLN A 80 25.93 13.01 -0.04
C GLN A 80 27.41 13.33 -0.33
N LYS A 81 28.01 12.78 -1.40
CA LYS A 81 29.39 13.11 -1.83
C LYS A 81 29.46 14.36 -2.70
N ASP A 82 28.34 14.78 -3.28
CA ASP A 82 28.26 15.90 -4.21
C ASP A 82 27.16 16.87 -3.75
N GLU A 83 27.56 17.94 -3.07
CA GLU A 83 26.65 18.90 -2.47
C GLU A 83 25.70 19.55 -3.48
N ASN A 84 26.16 19.80 -4.72
CA ASN A 84 25.34 20.39 -5.77
C ASN A 84 24.24 19.42 -6.20
N LYS A 85 24.57 18.14 -6.38
CA LYS A 85 23.55 17.13 -6.70
C LYS A 85 22.61 16.89 -5.53
N PHE A 86 23.11 16.90 -4.29
CA PHE A 86 22.27 16.80 -3.10
C PHE A 86 21.27 17.96 -3.04
N PHE A 87 21.75 19.18 -3.26
CA PHE A 87 20.93 20.39 -3.29
C PHE A 87 19.89 20.32 -4.42
N ASN A 88 20.26 19.91 -5.62
CA ASN A 88 19.30 19.76 -6.72
C ASN A 88 18.24 18.69 -6.44
N PHE A 89 18.60 17.64 -5.69
CA PHE A 89 17.70 16.54 -5.38
C PHE A 89 16.71 16.88 -4.25
N PHE A 90 17.18 17.51 -3.17
CA PHE A 90 16.36 17.81 -1.98
C PHE A 90 15.96 19.28 -1.84
N LEU A 91 16.44 20.15 -2.73
CA LEU A 91 16.32 21.61 -2.68
C LEU A 91 16.82 22.22 -1.35
N MET A 92 17.75 21.53 -0.70
CA MET A 92 18.37 21.96 0.55
C MET A 92 19.78 21.38 0.67
N ILE A 93 20.65 22.11 1.38
CA ILE A 93 21.99 21.64 1.68
C ILE A 93 21.95 20.53 2.75
N ILE A 94 23.00 19.70 2.77
CA ILE A 94 23.15 18.57 3.70
C ILE A 94 22.93 18.97 5.18
N PRO A 95 23.53 20.05 5.71
CA PRO A 95 23.31 20.41 7.12
C PRO A 95 21.85 20.78 7.40
N SER A 96 21.16 21.50 6.50
CA SER A 96 19.73 21.81 6.65
C SER A 96 18.87 20.55 6.66
N PHE A 97 19.19 19.57 5.82
CA PHE A 97 18.52 18.27 5.86
C PHE A 97 18.72 17.56 7.20
N LYS A 98 19.95 17.53 7.73
CA LYS A 98 20.26 16.91 9.02
C LYS A 98 19.57 17.62 10.18
N GLU A 99 19.53 18.95 10.16
CA GLU A 99 18.85 19.75 11.17
C GLU A 99 17.34 19.49 11.15
N LEU A 100 16.72 19.52 9.95
CA LEU A 100 15.32 19.21 9.76
C LEU A 100 14.99 17.79 10.25
N HIS A 101 15.85 16.82 9.93
CA HIS A 101 15.73 15.47 10.43
C HIS A 101 15.76 15.41 11.94
N GLN A 102 16.71 16.08 12.59
CA GLN A 102 16.84 16.09 14.04
C GLN A 102 15.58 16.64 14.72
N ARG A 103 15.03 17.75 14.20
CA ARG A 103 13.79 18.37 14.72
C ARG A 103 12.57 17.46 14.56
N LEU A 104 12.49 16.70 13.47
CA LEU A 104 11.35 15.83 13.17
C LEU A 104 11.52 14.39 13.67
N LYS A 105 12.74 13.98 14.03
CA LYS A 105 13.11 12.59 14.32
C LYS A 105 12.14 11.93 15.29
N THR A 106 11.81 12.59 16.39
CA THR A 106 10.93 12.07 17.44
C THR A 106 9.48 11.88 16.96
N LYS A 107 9.00 12.77 16.09
CA LYS A 107 7.63 12.74 15.54
C LYS A 107 7.47 11.69 14.44
N ILE A 108 8.50 11.50 13.63
CA ILE A 108 8.42 10.63 12.46
C ILE A 108 8.95 9.22 12.74
N LEU A 109 9.74 9.00 13.79
CA LEU A 109 10.26 7.67 14.15
C LEU A 109 9.11 6.71 14.48
N ARG A 110 9.22 5.48 13.98
CA ARG A 110 8.26 4.40 14.28
C ARG A 110 9.01 3.20 14.83
N LYS A 111 8.37 2.50 15.77
CA LYS A 111 8.91 1.28 16.37
C LYS A 111 8.82 0.12 15.39
N ASN A 112 9.79 -0.79 15.48
CA ASN A 112 9.71 -2.06 14.77
C ASN A 112 8.55 -2.90 15.33
N SER A 113 7.91 -3.68 14.47
CA SER A 113 6.89 -4.64 14.86
C SER A 113 7.42 -6.06 14.66
N LYS A 114 6.79 -7.05 15.31
CA LYS A 114 7.14 -8.47 15.10
C LYS A 114 7.04 -8.91 13.63
N MET A 115 6.17 -8.26 12.85
CA MET A 115 5.89 -8.62 11.46
C MET A 115 6.78 -7.89 10.43
N ARG A 116 7.24 -6.67 10.73
CA ARG A 116 8.20 -5.95 9.88
C ARG A 116 8.99 -4.91 10.67
N ASN A 117 10.18 -4.64 10.15
CA ASN A 117 10.98 -3.48 10.54
C ASN A 117 10.38 -2.21 9.94
N SER A 118 10.38 -1.16 10.74
CA SER A 118 9.98 0.17 10.30
C SER A 118 11.02 0.76 9.35
N VAL A 119 10.54 1.60 8.43
CA VAL A 119 11.38 2.56 7.69
C VAL A 119 12.05 3.50 8.70
N THR A 120 13.34 3.76 8.52
CA THR A 120 14.09 4.67 9.40
C THR A 120 13.51 6.09 9.27
N SER A 121 13.69 6.92 10.29
CA SER A 121 13.20 8.30 10.24
C SER A 121 13.87 9.10 9.12
N GLU A 122 15.15 8.86 8.86
CA GLU A 122 15.92 9.55 7.82
C GLU A 122 15.42 9.17 6.42
N GLU A 123 15.23 7.86 6.18
CA GLU A 123 14.68 7.38 4.92
C GLU A 123 13.26 7.88 4.69
N ARG A 124 12.46 7.94 5.75
CA ARG A 124 11.11 8.52 5.67
C ARG A 124 11.18 9.98 5.27
N LEU A 125 12.08 10.77 5.86
CA LEU A 125 12.24 12.17 5.49
C LEU A 125 12.70 12.31 4.03
N ALA A 126 13.71 11.55 3.63
CA ALA A 126 14.25 11.57 2.26
C ALA A 126 13.19 11.19 1.21
N LEU A 127 12.34 10.20 1.49
CA LEU A 127 11.26 9.81 0.58
C LEU A 127 10.12 10.84 0.53
N THR A 128 9.91 11.62 1.58
CA THR A 128 8.88 12.67 1.62
C THR A 128 9.31 13.94 0.90
N LEU A 129 10.61 14.29 0.94
CA LEU A 129 11.13 15.51 0.34
C LEU A 129 11.43 15.39 -1.16
N ARG A 130 11.55 14.18 -1.67
CA ARG A 130 11.70 13.90 -3.11
C ARG A 130 10.34 13.99 -3.81
#